data_AF-A0AAD5Y428-F1
#
_entry.id   AF-A0AAD5Y428-F1
#
_cell.length_a   1.000
_cell.length_b   1.000
_cell.length_c   1.000
_cell.angle_alpha   90.00
_cell.angle_beta   90.00
_cell.angle_gamma   90.00
#
_symmetry.space_group_name_H-M   'P 1'
#
loop_
_entity.id
_entity.type
_entity.pdbx_description
1 polymer ?
#
loop_
_entity_poly.entity_id
_entity_poly.type
_entity_poly.pdbx_seq_one_letter_code
_entity_poly.pdbx_strand_id
1 'polypeptide(L)' 'MSGKYIVMFKSGTPQSEVDRQIEQVIAQGGKINQKYDTLLGFSATIPDTMIKSLFTSEHVDTVEGDGEVSTLAKSLGIN' A
#
# COMPACT_ATOMS: atom_id res chain seq x y z
N MET A 1 12.97 -2.64 -10.66
CA MET A 1 11.63 -3.24 -10.74
C MET A 1 10.74 -2.54 -9.70
N SER A 2 9.43 -2.67 -9.82
CA SER A 2 8.46 -2.10 -8.87
C SER A 2 7.33 -3.09 -8.62
N GLY A 3 6.81 -3.10 -7.40
CA GLY A 3 5.66 -3.90 -6.99
C GLY A 3 4.47 -3.03 -6.62
N LYS A 4 3.27 -3.63 -6.60
CA LYS A 4 2.07 -3.00 -6.05
C LYS A 4 1.85 -3.51 -4.63
N TYR A 5 1.62 -2.58 -3.71
CA TYR A 5 1.50 -2.90 -2.30
C TYR A 5 0.34 -2.14 -1.68
N ILE A 6 -0.21 -2.74 -0.62
CA ILE A 6 -1.10 -2.10 0.33
C ILE A 6 -0.29 -1.87 1.61
N VAL A 7 -0.28 -0.64 2.10
CA VAL A 7 0.39 -0.23 3.34
C VAL A 7 -0.67 0.19 4.34
N MET A 8 -0.67 -0.46 5.51
CA MET A 8 -1.55 -0.12 6.63
C MET A 8 -0.74 0.40 7.81
N PHE A 9 -1.33 1.34 8.55
CA PHE A 9 -0.72 1.95 9.73
C PHE A 9 -1.42 1.47 11.01
N LYS A 10 -0.68 1.51 12.11
CA LYS A 10 -1.18 1.16 13.43
C LYS A 10 -2.33 2.08 13.84
N SER A 11 -3.28 1.54 14.60
CA SER A 11 -4.38 2.33 15.17
C SER A 11 -3.86 3.52 15.98
N GLY A 12 -4.44 4.70 15.77
CA GLY A 12 -4.04 5.93 16.47
C GLY A 12 -2.84 6.65 15.83
N THR A 13 -2.31 6.15 14.71
CA THR A 13 -1.32 6.88 13.92
C THR A 13 -1.93 8.22 13.45
N PRO A 14 -1.26 9.37 13.68
CA PRO A 14 -1.74 10.65 13.18
C PRO A 14 -1.81 10.69 11.66
N GLN A 15 -2.85 11.31 11.11
CA GLN A 15 -3.01 11.45 9.66
C GLN A 15 -1.79 12.12 9.00
N SER A 16 -1.14 13.05 9.70
CA SER A 16 0.08 13.71 9.22
C SER A 16 1.24 12.75 8.95
N GLU A 17 1.37 11.66 9.71
CA GLU A 17 2.41 10.65 9.46
C GLU A 17 2.06 9.79 8.25
N VAL A 18 0.78 9.50 8.03
CA VAL A 18 0.30 8.83 6.81
C VAL A 18 0.59 9.69 5.58
N ASP A 19 0.26 10.98 5.65
CA ASP A 19 0.50 11.94 4.56
C ASP A 19 1.99 12.12 4.27
N ARG A 20 2.81 12.23 5.32
CA ARG A 20 4.27 12.25 5.20
C ARG A 20 4.80 10.98 4.53
N GLN A 21 4.30 9.80 4.88
CA GLN A 21 4.74 8.55 4.28
C GLN A 21 4.36 8.48 2.79
N ILE A 22 3.18 8.99 2.44
CA ILE A 22 2.73 9.14 1.04
C ILE A 22 3.68 10.05 0.26
N GLU A 23 4.04 11.21 0.82
CA GLU A 23 4.99 12.14 0.19
C GLU A 23 6.36 11.49 -0.02
N GLN A 24 6.86 10.74 0.97
CA GLN A 24 8.10 9.99 0.84
C GLN A 24 8.03 8.92 -0.27
N VAL A 25 6.89 8.24 -0.42
CA VAL A 25 6.69 7.26 -1.49
C VAL A 25 6.77 7.95 -2.85
N ILE A 26 6.10 9.09 -3.01
CA ILE A 26 6.11 9.87 -4.26
C ILE A 26 7.51 10.42 -4.57
N ALA A 27 8.18 11.02 -3.58
CA ALA A 27 9.50 11.61 -3.74
C ALA A 27 10.57 10.60 -4.19
N GLN A 28 10.39 9.33 -3.85
CA GLN A 28 11.28 8.24 -4.22
C GLN A 28 10.86 7.52 -5.51
N GLY A 29 9.95 8.12 -6.30
CA GLY A 29 9.51 7.59 -7.59
C GLY A 29 8.40 6.54 -7.51
N GLY A 30 7.76 6.40 -6.36
CA GLY A 30 6.54 5.62 -6.20
C GLY A 30 5.30 6.38 -6.67
N LYS A 31 4.18 5.67 -6.79
CA LYS A 31 2.89 6.23 -7.20
C LYS A 31 1.80 5.74 -6.26
N ILE A 32 1.02 6.66 -5.69
CA ILE A 32 -0.18 6.30 -4.93
C ILE A 32 -1.29 5.92 -5.92
N ASN A 33 -1.91 4.77 -5.69
CA ASN A 33 -3.02 4.26 -6.50
C ASN A 33 -4.36 4.59 -5.82
N GLN A 34 -4.45 4.39 -4.51
CA GLN A 34 -5.64 4.68 -3.72
C GLN A 34 -5.27 5.06 -2.29
N LYS A 35 -5.99 6.01 -1.70
CA LYS A 35 -5.98 6.29 -0.26
C LYS A 35 -7.26 5.74 0.35
N TYR A 36 -7.19 5.29 1.60
CA TYR A 36 -8.36 4.82 2.32
C TYR A 36 -8.81 5.87 3.33
N ASP A 37 -10.09 6.21 3.34
CA ASP A 37 -10.63 7.24 4.24
C ASP A 37 -11.04 6.66 5.61
N THR A 38 -11.43 5.39 5.63
CA THR A 38 -11.90 4.68 6.84
C THR A 38 -10.83 3.82 7.50
N LEU A 39 -9.80 3.45 6.74
CA LEU A 39 -8.64 2.70 7.22
C LEU A 39 -7.41 3.59 7.09
N LEU A 40 -6.52 3.57 8.08
CA LEU A 40 -5.26 4.30 7.99
C LEU A 40 -4.32 3.54 7.05
N GLY A 41 -4.34 3.89 5.77
CA GLY A 41 -3.53 3.22 4.77
C GLY A 41 -3.72 3.73 3.35
N PHE A 42 -2.90 3.18 2.45
CA PHE A 42 -2.97 3.46 1.02
C PHE A 42 -2.42 2.27 0.21
N SER A 43 -2.80 2.19 -1.06
CA SER A 43 -2.14 1.33 -2.04
C SER A 43 -1.22 2.15 -2.93
N ALA A 44 -0.07 1.58 -3.28
CA ALA A 44 0.93 2.25 -4.11
C ALA A 44 1.72 1.28 -4.98
N THR A 45 2.20 1.81 -6.10
CA THR A 45 3.29 1.21 -6.88
C THR A 45 4.60 1.70 -6.30
N ILE A 46 5.45 0.80 -5.84
CA ILE A 46 6.64 1.11 -5.04
C ILE A 46 7.88 0.49 -5.69
N PRO A 47 8.96 1.26 -5.91
CA PRO A 47 10.24 0.72 -6.34
C PRO A 47 10.85 -0.24 -5.31
N ASP A 48 11.43 -1.34 -5.77
CA ASP A 48 11.98 -2.38 -4.86
C ASP A 48 13.11 -1.86 -3.96
N THR A 49 13.79 -0.79 -4.38
CA THR A 49 14.84 -0.13 -3.59
C THR A 49 14.31 0.54 -2.33
N MET A 50 13.02 0.86 -2.26
CA MET A 50 12.38 1.55 -1.14
C MET A 50 11.64 0.60 -0.20
N ILE A 51 11.16 -0.55 -0.68
CA ILE A 51 10.20 -1.37 0.06
C ILE A 51 10.68 -1.74 1.48
N LYS A 52 12.00 -1.95 1.67
CA LYS A 52 12.59 -2.25 2.98
C LYS A 52 12.39 -1.15 4.01
N SER A 53 12.41 0.13 3.62
CA SER A 53 12.26 1.23 4.58
C SER A 53 10.83 1.33 5.11
N LEU A 54 9.84 0.94 4.31
CA LEU A 54 8.43 0.91 4.72
C LEU A 54 8.18 -0.15 5.78
N PHE A 55 8.79 -1.33 5.66
CA PHE A 55 8.71 -2.39 6.68
C PHE A 55 9.33 -1.99 8.03
N THR A 56 10.25 -1.01 8.04
CA THR A 56 10.93 -0.56 9.26
C THR A 56 10.30 0.67 9.90
N SER A 57 9.26 1.26 9.29
CA SER A 57 8.60 2.45 9.81
C SER A 57 7.81 2.13 11.08
N GLU A 58 8.02 2.91 12.14
CA GLU A 58 7.42 2.67 13.46
C GLU A 58 5.88 2.65 13.41
N HIS A 59 5.29 3.46 12.54
CA HIS A 59 3.84 3.62 12.44
C HIS A 59 3.18 2.63 11.48
N VAL A 60 3.96 1.95 10.63
CA VAL A 60 3.45 0.93 9.72
C VAL A 60 3.13 -0.33 10.52
N ASP A 61 1.95 -0.88 10.28
CA ASP A 61 1.50 -2.14 10.86
C ASP A 61 1.81 -3.29 9.90
N THR A 62 1.36 -3.15 8.64
CA THR A 62 1.54 -4.17 7.62
C THR A 62 1.85 -3.56 6.25
N VAL A 63 2.64 -4.30 5.48
CA VAL A 63 2.85 -4.07 4.04
C VAL A 63 2.63 -5.39 3.34
N GLU A 64 1.65 -5.45 2.44
CA GLU A 64 1.29 -6.65 1.70
C GLU A 64 1.26 -6.38 0.19
N GLY A 65 1.41 -7.45 -0.61
CA GLY A 65 1.27 -7.34 -2.07
C GLY A 65 -0.18 -7.12 -2.47
N ASP A 66 -0.42 -6.17 -3.37
CA ASP A 66 -1.76 -5.90 -3.93
C ASP A 66 -2.08 -6.93 -5.02
N GLY A 67 -2.78 -7.99 -4.61
CA GLY A 67 -3.09 -9.16 -5.45
C GLY A 67 -4.39 -9.00 -6.24
N GLU A 68 -4.40 -9.55 -7.46
CA GLU A 68 -5.63 -9.63 -8.27
C GLU A 68 -6.58 -10.69 -7.70
N VAL A 69 -7.84 -10.31 -7.50
CA VAL A 69 -8.93 -11.23 -7.20
C VAL A 69 -9.83 -11.39 -8.42
N SER A 70 -10.32 -12.60 -8.64
CA SER A 70 -11.29 -12.90 -9.71
C SER A 70 -12.58 -13.48 -9.12
N THR A 71 -13.68 -13.37 -9.86
CA THR A 71 -14.93 -14.00 -9.45
C THR A 71 -14.83 -15.52 -9.59
N LEU A 72 -15.35 -16.24 -8.59
CA LEU A 72 -15.41 -17.71 -8.62
C LEU A 72 -16.07 -18.21 -9.91
N ALA A 73 -17.13 -17.55 -10.39
CA ALA A 73 -17.82 -17.89 -11.63
C ALA A 73 -16.87 -17.89 -12.85
N LYS A 74 -15.97 -16.91 -12.97
CA LYS A 74 -14.99 -16.84 -14.06
C LYS A 74 -13.96 -17.97 -13.98
N SER A 75 -13.55 -18.34 -12.75
CA SER A 75 -12.64 -19.48 -12.52
C SER A 75 -13.29 -20.85 -12.78
N LEU A 76 -14.63 -20.92 -12.68
CA LEU A 76 -15.43 -22.13 -12.95
C LEU A 76 -15.99 -22.19 -14.39
N GLY A 77 -15.67 -21.20 -15.24
CA GLY A 77 -16.13 -21.15 -16.63
C GLY A 77 -17.62 -20.85 -16.81
N ILE A 78 -18.28 -20.25 -15.82
CA ILE A 78 -19.69 -19.86 -15.89
C ILE A 78 -19.77 -18.43 -16.43
N ASN A 79 -20.27 -18.29 -17.66
CA ASN A 79 -20.55 -17.00 -18.33
C ASN A 79 -22.01 -16.59 -18.17
#